data_AF-A0AAE7R8P2-F1
#
_entry.id   AF-A0AAE7R8P2-F1
#
_cell.length_a   1.000
_cell.length_b   1.000
_cell.length_c   1.000
_cell.angle_alpha   90.00
_cell.angle_beta   90.00
_cell.angle_gamma   90.00
#
_symmetry.space_group_name_H-M   'P 1'
#
loop_
_entity.id
_entity.type
_entity.pdbx_description
1 polymer ?
#
loop_
_entity_poly.entity_id
_entity_poly.type
_entity_poly.pdbx_seq_one_letter_code
_entity_poly.pdbx_strand_id
1 'polypeptide(L)'
;MSFLPRVTEVTREFVSRQFDDLGPEACVAEISAFLARENPEFLKMARKCAADIGDEPRIMVGFGMFYQLLISQSAEATYDRVMHALPCVTAETRDALVREIDANGSDVFTFRAIEDLERNNPELMQMAHGFASRQEDYSRLMQGFALLYKSLAVQAAADRKYLH
;
A
#
# COMPACT_ATOMS: atom_id res chain seq x y z
N MET A 1 6.89 1.32 16.08
CA MET A 1 7.43 2.32 15.14
C MET A 1 7.22 1.75 13.75
N SER A 2 6.44 2.40 12.89
CA SER A 2 6.38 2.00 11.48
C SER A 2 7.68 2.35 10.78
N PHE A 3 8.13 1.47 9.89
CA PHE A 3 9.34 1.66 9.08
C PHE A 3 9.02 2.22 7.70
N LEU A 4 7.75 2.49 7.42
CA LEU A 4 7.29 3.11 6.19
C LEU A 4 7.33 4.64 6.31
N PRO A 5 7.54 5.36 5.19
CA PRO A 5 7.44 6.80 5.17
C PRO A 5 6.05 7.24 5.66
N ARG A 6 6.00 8.31 6.44
CA ARG A 6 4.75 8.87 6.94
C ARG A 6 4.21 9.90 5.95
N VAL A 7 3.13 9.55 5.25
CA VAL A 7 2.50 10.44 4.26
C VAL A 7 1.99 11.71 4.94
N THR A 8 2.28 12.86 4.32
CA THR A 8 1.77 14.17 4.73
C THR A 8 0.60 14.63 3.86
N GLU A 9 -0.16 15.60 4.35
CA GLU A 9 -1.26 16.22 3.60
C GLU A 9 -0.77 16.84 2.28
N VAL A 10 0.41 17.48 2.29
CA VAL A 10 1.03 18.08 1.10
C VAL A 10 1.28 17.02 0.02
N THR A 11 1.87 15.89 0.40
CA THR A 11 2.08 14.77 -0.53
C THR A 11 0.76 14.19 -1.02
N ARG A 12 -0.27 14.12 -0.16
CA ARG A 12 -1.61 13.67 -0.52
C ARG A 12 -2.25 14.55 -1.59
N GLU A 13 -2.20 15.86 -1.41
CA GLU A 13 -2.70 16.83 -2.40
C GLU A 13 -1.94 16.76 -3.72
N PHE A 14 -0.61 16.66 -3.65
CA PHE A 14 0.25 16.56 -4.83
C PHE A 14 -0.11 15.33 -5.69
N VAL A 15 -0.18 14.15 -5.07
CA VAL A 15 -0.53 12.92 -5.77
C VAL A 15 -1.97 12.95 -6.28
N SER A 16 -2.91 13.54 -5.53
CA SER A 16 -4.28 13.71 -6.02
C SER A 16 -4.30 14.52 -7.32
N ARG A 17 -3.61 15.67 -7.37
CA ARG A 17 -3.51 16.49 -8.58
C ARG A 17 -2.84 15.75 -9.72
N GLN A 18 -1.80 14.97 -9.45
CA GLN A 18 -1.14 14.14 -10.48
C GLN A 18 -2.13 13.18 -11.15
N PHE A 19 -2.98 12.50 -10.38
CA PHE A 19 -4.00 11.59 -10.91
C PHE A 19 -5.10 12.34 -11.66
N ASP A 20 -5.47 13.54 -11.20
CA ASP A 20 -6.44 14.39 -11.89
C ASP A 20 -5.91 14.92 -13.24
N ASP A 21 -4.62 15.30 -13.30
CA ASP A 21 -3.98 15.91 -14.47
C ASP A 21 -3.63 14.87 -15.57
N LEU A 22 -3.06 13.72 -15.17
CA LEU A 22 -2.60 12.68 -16.10
C LEU A 22 -3.68 11.64 -16.43
N GLY A 23 -4.72 11.56 -15.60
CA GLY A 23 -5.74 10.54 -15.66
C GLY A 23 -5.36 9.29 -14.84
N PRO A 24 -6.31 8.72 -14.07
CA PRO A 24 -6.04 7.63 -13.15
C PRO A 24 -5.54 6.36 -13.85
N GLU A 25 -6.03 6.06 -15.05
CA GLU A 25 -5.62 4.88 -15.82
C GLU A 25 -4.14 4.96 -16.25
N ALA A 26 -3.69 6.15 -16.69
CA ALA A 26 -2.31 6.37 -17.11
C ALA A 26 -1.36 6.23 -15.91
N CYS A 27 -1.70 6.84 -14.77
CA CYS A 27 -0.94 6.70 -13.54
C CYS A 27 -0.85 5.24 -13.09
N VAL A 28 -1.97 4.50 -13.08
CA VAL A 28 -1.99 3.09 -12.68
C VAL A 28 -1.16 2.23 -13.64
N ALA A 29 -1.19 2.50 -14.94
CA ALA A 29 -0.38 1.78 -15.92
C ALA A 29 1.12 1.96 -15.66
N GLU A 30 1.55 3.20 -15.40
CA GLU A 30 2.94 3.52 -15.07
C GLU A 30 3.38 2.86 -13.76
N ILE A 31 2.57 2.98 -12.70
CA ILE A 31 2.83 2.36 -11.40
C ILE A 31 2.88 0.84 -11.52
N SER A 32 1.97 0.24 -12.28
CA SER A 32 1.94 -1.21 -12.51
C SER A 32 3.17 -1.68 -13.28
N ALA A 33 3.64 -0.93 -14.28
CA ALA A 33 4.86 -1.24 -15.02
C ALA A 33 6.10 -1.16 -14.12
N PHE A 34 6.17 -0.15 -13.27
CA PHE A 34 7.22 -0.02 -12.26
C PHE A 34 7.21 -1.19 -11.27
N LEU A 35 6.04 -1.49 -10.67
CA LEU A 35 5.87 -2.58 -9.73
C LEU A 35 6.18 -3.95 -10.37
N ALA A 36 5.84 -4.17 -11.63
CA ALA A 36 6.17 -5.41 -12.32
C ALA A 36 7.69 -5.68 -12.38
N ARG A 37 8.50 -4.62 -12.40
CA ARG A 37 9.97 -4.71 -12.43
C ARG A 37 10.58 -4.76 -11.03
N GLU A 38 10.13 -3.89 -10.13
CA GLU A 38 10.79 -3.66 -8.84
C GLU A 38 10.12 -4.38 -7.66
N ASN A 39 8.82 -4.68 -7.73
CA ASN A 39 8.07 -5.29 -6.63
C ASN A 39 6.91 -6.16 -7.15
N PRO A 40 7.22 -7.24 -7.89
CA PRO A 40 6.21 -8.02 -8.61
C PRO A 40 5.25 -8.78 -7.69
N GLU A 41 5.68 -9.16 -6.48
CA GLU A 41 4.80 -9.84 -5.53
C GLU A 41 3.77 -8.87 -4.94
N PHE A 42 4.15 -7.63 -4.64
CA PHE A 42 3.18 -6.61 -4.23
C PHE A 42 2.12 -6.37 -5.31
N LEU A 43 2.54 -6.28 -6.59
CA LEU A 43 1.59 -6.16 -7.71
C LEU A 43 0.63 -7.34 -7.81
N LYS A 44 1.14 -8.57 -7.66
CA LYS A 44 0.30 -9.79 -7.68
C LYS A 44 -0.73 -9.76 -6.54
N MET A 45 -0.31 -9.36 -5.34
CA MET A 45 -1.22 -9.21 -4.20
C MET A 45 -2.29 -8.15 -4.48
N ALA A 46 -1.90 -6.98 -4.97
CA ALA A 46 -2.84 -5.89 -5.29
C ALA A 46 -3.87 -6.32 -6.35
N ARG A 47 -3.42 -6.95 -7.45
CA ARG A 47 -4.31 -7.46 -8.50
C ARG A 47 -5.24 -8.54 -7.99
N LYS A 48 -4.74 -9.46 -7.16
CA LYS A 48 -5.58 -10.49 -6.54
C LYS A 48 -6.68 -9.87 -5.67
N CYS A 49 -6.33 -8.93 -4.79
CA CYS A 49 -7.32 -8.20 -4.00
C CYS A 49 -8.35 -7.49 -4.87
N ALA A 50 -7.90 -6.83 -5.94
CA ALA A 50 -8.78 -6.10 -6.85
C ALA A 50 -9.74 -7.04 -7.60
N ALA A 51 -9.24 -8.19 -8.06
CA ALA A 51 -10.04 -9.23 -8.70
C ALA A 51 -11.06 -9.88 -7.73
N ASP A 52 -10.67 -10.14 -6.49
CA ASP A 52 -11.54 -10.74 -5.46
C ASP A 52 -12.70 -9.81 -5.05
N ILE A 53 -12.56 -8.49 -5.24
CA ILE A 53 -13.60 -7.49 -4.97
C ILE A 53 -14.52 -7.28 -6.20
N GLY A 54 -14.00 -7.38 -7.43
CA GLY A 54 -14.80 -7.51 -8.65
C GLY A 54 -14.73 -6.35 -9.66
N ASP A 55 -14.18 -5.18 -9.30
CA ASP A 55 -13.91 -4.06 -10.22
C ASP A 55 -12.40 -3.78 -10.28
N GLU A 56 -11.66 -4.70 -10.90
CA GLU A 56 -10.20 -4.67 -10.90
C GLU A 56 -9.62 -3.32 -11.40
N PRO A 57 -10.03 -2.77 -12.56
CA PRO A 57 -9.48 -1.52 -13.06
C PRO A 57 -9.67 -0.36 -12.07
N ARG A 58 -10.88 -0.22 -11.52
CA ARG A 58 -11.19 0.86 -10.59
C ARG A 58 -10.44 0.69 -9.28
N ILE A 59 -10.39 -0.52 -8.72
CA ILE A 59 -9.74 -0.77 -7.44
C ILE A 59 -8.23 -0.61 -7.53
N MET A 60 -7.65 -0.98 -8.68
CA MET A 60 -6.24 -0.72 -8.95
C MET A 60 -5.91 0.78 -8.97
N VAL A 61 -6.86 1.68 -9.23
CA VAL A 61 -6.66 3.13 -9.03
C VAL A 61 -6.41 3.45 -7.57
N GLY A 62 -7.24 2.93 -6.66
CA GLY A 62 -7.06 3.12 -5.22
C GLY A 62 -5.71 2.56 -4.74
N PHE A 63 -5.35 1.34 -5.14
CA PHE A 63 -4.07 0.73 -4.79
C PHE A 63 -2.86 1.45 -5.42
N GLY A 64 -3.00 1.93 -6.66
CA GLY A 64 -2.00 2.74 -7.32
C GLY A 64 -1.75 4.05 -6.57
N MET A 65 -2.80 4.80 -6.27
CA MET A 65 -2.71 6.04 -5.50
C MET A 65 -2.09 5.79 -4.11
N PHE A 66 -2.47 4.70 -3.44
CA PHE A 66 -1.89 4.28 -2.16
C PHE A 66 -0.38 4.11 -2.24
N TYR A 67 0.09 3.37 -3.24
CA TYR A 67 1.50 3.11 -3.43
C TYR A 67 2.27 4.37 -3.86
N GLN A 68 1.68 5.18 -4.73
CA GLN A 68 2.27 6.44 -5.19
C GLN A 68 2.51 7.42 -4.04
N LEU A 69 1.57 7.54 -3.10
CA LEU A 69 1.75 8.38 -1.91
C LEU A 69 2.98 7.97 -1.09
N LEU A 70 3.17 6.67 -0.91
CA LEU A 70 4.32 6.13 -0.18
C LEU A 70 5.63 6.40 -0.94
N ILE A 71 5.65 6.27 -2.27
CA ILE A 71 6.82 6.59 -3.11
C ILE A 71 7.14 8.08 -3.07
N SER A 72 6.16 8.94 -3.27
CA SER A 72 6.38 10.39 -3.30
C SER A 72 6.93 10.87 -1.97
N GLN A 73 6.40 10.36 -0.86
CA GLN A 73 6.90 10.70 0.47
C GLN A 73 8.32 10.17 0.71
N SER A 74 8.66 8.97 0.20
CA SER A 74 10.00 8.42 0.34
C SER A 74 11.03 9.19 -0.50
N ALA A 75 10.66 9.62 -1.71
CA ALA A 75 11.49 10.43 -2.59
C ALA A 75 11.82 11.80 -1.96
N GLU A 76 10.84 12.47 -1.36
CA GLU A 76 11.08 13.71 -0.61
C GLU A 76 12.05 13.50 0.57
N ALA A 77 11.92 12.38 1.29
CA ALA A 77 12.81 12.05 2.40
C ALA A 77 14.25 11.69 1.96
N THR A 78 14.44 11.31 0.68
CA THR A 78 15.75 10.90 0.14
C THR A 78 16.68 12.10 -0.10
N TYR A 79 16.17 13.33 -0.18
CA TYR A 79 17.02 14.53 -0.23
C TYR A 79 17.85 14.73 1.05
N ASP A 80 17.45 14.14 2.18
CA ASP A 80 18.14 14.28 3.47
C ASP A 80 18.83 12.98 3.96
N ARG A 81 18.49 11.78 3.46
CA ARG A 81 19.09 10.50 3.91
C ARG A 81 19.18 9.43 2.80
N VAL A 82 20.32 8.74 2.76
CA VAL A 82 20.81 7.76 1.76
C VAL A 82 19.98 6.46 1.62
N MET A 83 18.83 6.32 2.26
CA MET A 83 18.00 5.12 2.16
C MET A 83 16.54 5.57 2.13
N HIS A 84 15.79 5.14 1.11
CA HIS A 84 14.48 4.47 1.24
C HIS A 84 13.76 4.44 -0.12
N ALA A 85 14.19 3.54 -1.01
CA ALA A 85 13.22 2.89 -1.88
C ALA A 85 12.24 2.10 -0.98
N LEU A 86 10.95 2.04 -1.35
CA LEU A 86 9.99 1.21 -0.62
C LEU A 86 10.48 -0.25 -0.58
N PRO A 87 10.20 -0.98 0.52
CA PRO A 87 10.62 -2.37 0.66
C PRO A 87 10.04 -3.24 -0.47
N CYS A 88 10.88 -4.12 -1.04
CA CYS A 88 10.47 -5.06 -2.07
C CYS A 88 9.81 -6.28 -1.42
N VAL A 89 8.49 -6.42 -1.58
CA VAL A 89 7.76 -7.52 -0.97
C VAL A 89 8.19 -8.83 -1.62
N THR A 90 8.57 -9.78 -0.78
CA THR A 90 9.00 -11.12 -1.21
C THR A 90 7.86 -12.14 -1.07
N ALA A 91 8.01 -13.26 -1.77
CA ALA A 91 7.10 -14.40 -1.61
C ALA A 91 7.10 -14.93 -0.16
N GLU A 92 8.24 -14.88 0.52
CA GLU A 92 8.35 -15.26 1.93
C GLU A 92 7.49 -14.38 2.84
N THR A 93 7.51 -13.05 2.63
CA THR A 93 6.65 -12.11 3.37
C THR A 93 5.18 -12.38 3.09
N ARG A 94 4.80 -12.59 1.83
CA ARG A 94 3.43 -12.98 1.47
C ARG A 94 3.00 -14.26 2.20
N ASP A 95 3.83 -15.31 2.18
CA ASP A 95 3.52 -16.60 2.80
C ASP A 95 3.50 -16.52 4.33
N ALA A 96 4.25 -15.60 4.94
CA ALA A 96 4.14 -15.29 6.36
C ALA A 96 2.79 -14.62 6.70
N LEU A 97 2.33 -13.67 5.88
CA LEU A 97 1.03 -13.01 6.08
C LEU A 97 -0.13 -13.99 5.91
N VAL A 98 -0.07 -14.87 4.90
CA VAL A 98 -1.09 -15.91 4.72
C VAL A 98 -1.18 -16.79 5.97
N ARG A 99 -0.05 -17.26 6.50
CA ARG A 99 -0.01 -18.04 7.75
C ARG A 99 -0.55 -17.25 8.95
N GLU A 100 -0.28 -15.95 9.03
CA GLU A 100 -0.81 -15.09 10.10
C GLU A 100 -2.34 -14.96 10.01
N ILE A 101 -2.87 -14.80 8.80
CA ILE A 101 -4.31 -14.73 8.53
C ILE A 101 -4.98 -16.07 8.85
N ASP A 102 -4.40 -17.19 8.40
CA ASP A 102 -4.95 -18.52 8.66
C ASP A 102 -4.99 -18.85 10.16
N ALA A 103 -3.98 -18.39 10.92
CA ALA A 103 -3.88 -18.64 12.35
C ALA A 103 -4.82 -17.76 13.21
N ASN A 104 -5.02 -16.49 12.82
CA ASN A 104 -5.74 -15.51 13.66
C ASN A 104 -7.11 -15.09 13.10
N GLY A 105 -7.42 -15.45 11.87
CA GLY A 105 -8.58 -14.97 11.12
C GLY A 105 -8.33 -13.63 10.41
N SER A 106 -8.98 -13.45 9.26
CA SER A 106 -8.87 -12.25 8.43
C SER A 106 -9.32 -10.99 9.17
N ASP A 107 -10.41 -11.06 9.95
CA ASP A 107 -10.94 -9.89 10.66
C ASP A 107 -9.97 -9.36 11.71
N VAL A 108 -9.35 -10.26 12.49
CA VAL A 108 -8.34 -9.87 13.51
C VAL A 108 -7.09 -9.31 12.85
N PHE A 109 -6.64 -9.93 11.75
CA PHE A 109 -5.52 -9.43 10.97
C PHE A 109 -5.80 -8.02 10.44
N THR A 110 -6.95 -7.82 9.79
CA THR A 110 -7.34 -6.54 9.21
C THR A 110 -7.49 -5.47 10.27
N PHE A 111 -8.13 -5.77 11.40
CA PHE A 111 -8.28 -4.82 12.50
C PHE A 111 -6.92 -4.31 12.99
N ARG A 112 -5.98 -5.22 13.26
CA ARG A 112 -4.62 -4.84 13.70
C ARG A 112 -3.85 -4.04 12.64
N ALA A 113 -4.01 -4.41 11.37
CA ALA A 113 -3.36 -3.71 10.28
C ALA A 113 -3.93 -2.29 10.08
N ILE A 114 -5.24 -2.11 10.25
CA ILE A 114 -5.88 -0.79 10.23
C ILE A 114 -5.44 0.06 11.42
N GLU A 115 -5.41 -0.48 12.64
CA GLU A 115 -4.93 0.26 13.81
C GLU A 115 -3.48 0.74 13.63
N ASP A 116 -2.60 -0.11 13.06
CA ASP A 116 -1.23 0.29 12.77
C ASP A 116 -1.16 1.33 11.64
N LEU A 117 -1.95 1.19 10.58
CA LEU A 117 -2.04 2.15 9.48
C LEU A 117 -2.51 3.52 9.99
N GLU A 118 -3.60 3.57 10.75
CA GLU A 118 -4.17 4.80 11.32
C GLU A 118 -3.17 5.51 12.25
N ARG A 119 -2.52 4.75 13.13
CA ARG A 119 -1.57 5.29 14.10
C ARG A 119 -0.32 5.88 13.45
N ASN A 120 0.21 5.23 12.42
CA ASN A 120 1.50 5.60 11.84
C ASN A 120 1.37 6.45 10.57
N ASN A 121 0.25 6.34 9.85
CA ASN A 121 0.04 6.90 8.53
C ASN A 121 -1.43 7.38 8.36
N PRO A 122 -1.87 8.38 9.14
CA PRO A 122 -3.26 8.84 9.14
C PRO A 122 -3.71 9.42 7.78
N GLU A 123 -2.85 10.10 7.04
CA GLU A 123 -3.18 10.64 5.71
C GLU A 123 -3.40 9.53 4.68
N LEU A 124 -2.59 8.47 4.75
CA LEU A 124 -2.73 7.29 3.90
C LEU A 124 -4.00 6.52 4.25
N MET A 125 -4.32 6.42 5.55
CA MET A 125 -5.59 5.89 6.04
C MET A 125 -6.78 6.70 5.52
N GLN A 126 -6.69 8.03 5.59
CA GLN A 126 -7.75 8.92 5.11
C GLN A 126 -7.98 8.76 3.60
N MET A 127 -6.91 8.61 2.81
CA MET A 127 -7.04 8.31 1.39
C MET A 127 -7.73 6.96 1.17
N ALA A 128 -7.28 5.90 1.85
CA ALA A 128 -7.87 4.57 1.74
C ALA A 128 -9.38 4.58 2.10
N HIS A 129 -9.74 5.23 3.20
CA HIS A 129 -11.12 5.40 3.63
C HIS A 129 -11.95 6.22 2.64
N GLY A 130 -11.40 7.35 2.17
CA GLY A 130 -12.05 8.21 1.18
C GLY A 130 -12.31 7.48 -0.14
N PHE A 131 -11.41 6.61 -0.56
CA PHE A 131 -11.61 5.75 -1.73
C PHE A 131 -12.65 4.65 -1.46
N ALA A 132 -12.55 3.96 -0.32
CA ALA A 132 -13.45 2.85 0.04
C ALA A 132 -14.89 3.28 0.28
N SER A 133 -15.12 4.46 0.86
CA SER A 133 -16.48 4.98 1.11
C SER A 133 -17.30 5.21 -0.17
N ARG A 134 -16.65 5.22 -1.35
CA ARG A 134 -17.29 5.39 -2.66
C ARG A 134 -17.52 4.08 -3.40
N GLN A 135 -17.23 2.94 -2.76
CA GLN A 135 -17.39 1.60 -3.30
C GLN A 135 -18.49 0.85 -2.55
N GLU A 136 -19.12 -0.12 -3.22
CA GLU A 136 -20.18 -0.94 -2.63
C GLU A 136 -19.65 -1.84 -1.50
N ASP A 137 -18.46 -2.42 -1.67
CA ASP A 137 -17.82 -3.29 -0.68
C ASP A 137 -16.67 -2.57 0.05
N TYR A 138 -17.06 -1.62 0.91
CA TYR A 138 -16.14 -0.87 1.77
C TYR A 138 -15.21 -1.80 2.56
N SER A 139 -15.78 -2.84 3.18
CA SER A 139 -15.06 -3.72 4.10
C SER A 139 -13.97 -4.50 3.39
N ARG A 140 -14.27 -5.15 2.25
CA ARG A 140 -13.24 -5.89 1.51
C ARG A 140 -12.17 -4.97 0.94
N LEU A 141 -12.53 -3.75 0.54
CA LEU A 141 -11.54 -2.81 0.05
C LEU A 141 -10.58 -2.34 1.16
N MET A 142 -11.10 -2.08 2.36
CA MET A 142 -10.27 -1.78 3.53
C MET A 142 -9.39 -2.96 3.93
N GLN A 143 -9.89 -4.20 3.82
CA GLN A 143 -9.07 -5.41 3.99
C GLN A 143 -7.91 -5.44 2.98
N GLY A 144 -8.17 -5.09 1.72
CA GLY A 144 -7.14 -4.98 0.68
C GLY A 144 -6.06 -3.94 1.01
N PHE A 145 -6.45 -2.72 1.39
CA PHE A 145 -5.50 -1.68 1.81
C PHE A 145 -4.69 -2.09 3.03
N ALA A 146 -5.34 -2.71 4.02
CA ALA A 146 -4.69 -3.21 5.22
C ALA A 146 -3.64 -4.28 4.90
N LEU A 147 -3.96 -5.23 4.02
CA LEU A 147 -3.02 -6.26 3.55
C LEU A 147 -1.81 -5.66 2.83
N LEU A 148 -2.04 -4.72 1.91
CA LEU A 148 -0.96 -4.07 1.15
C LEU A 148 -0.04 -3.27 2.08
N TYR A 149 -0.60 -2.46 2.99
CA TYR A 149 0.18 -1.75 4.00
C TYR A 149 1.00 -2.70 4.86
N LYS A 150 0.36 -3.76 5.38
CA LYS A 150 1.03 -4.71 6.27
C LYS A 150 2.16 -5.45 5.57
N SER A 151 2.00 -5.76 4.28
CA SER A 151 3.05 -6.42 3.50
C SER A 151 4.32 -5.60 3.40
N LEU A 152 4.19 -4.30 3.13
CA LEU A 152 5.31 -3.36 3.11
C LEU A 152 5.90 -3.20 4.52
N ALA A 153 5.07 -3.07 5.56
CA ALA A 153 5.55 -2.87 6.93
C ALA A 153 6.33 -4.08 7.46
N VAL A 154 5.87 -5.30 7.19
CA VAL A 154 6.54 -6.54 7.59
C VAL A 154 7.85 -6.71 6.82
N GLN A 155 7.85 -6.46 5.51
CA GLN A 155 9.07 -6.53 4.71
C GLN A 155 10.11 -5.50 5.19
N ALA A 156 9.72 -4.25 5.46
CA ALA A 156 10.63 -3.24 5.98
C ALA A 156 11.24 -3.63 7.34
N ALA A 157 10.46 -4.28 8.20
CA ALA A 157 10.95 -4.81 9.48
C ALA A 157 11.95 -5.96 9.28
N ALA A 158 11.69 -6.85 8.31
CA ALA A 158 12.57 -7.95 7.96
C ALA A 158 13.90 -7.44 7.38
N ASP A 159 13.86 -6.52 6.42
CA ASP A 159 15.06 -5.95 5.77
C ASP A 159 16.01 -5.32 6.81
N ARG A 160 15.47 -4.61 7.81
CA ARG A 160 16.28 -4.06 8.91
C ARG A 160 16.89 -5.11 9.82
N LYS A 161 16.23 -6.25 10.02
CA LYS A 161 16.77 -7.34 10.84
C LYS A 161 18.04 -7.96 10.22
N TYR A 162 18.18 -7.88 8.90
CA TYR A 162 19.38 -8.35 8.19
C TYR A 162 20.48 -7.29 8.03
N LEU A 163 20.23 -6.04 8.43
CA LEU A 163 21.20 -4.93 8.41
C LEU A 163 21.91 -4.71 9.76
N HIS A 164 21.57 -5.49 10.79
CA HIS A 164 22.17 -5.49 12.13
C HIS A 164 22.76 -6.86 12.46
#